data_AF-A0A947JMZ4-F1
#
_entry.id   AF-A0A947JMZ4-F1
#
_cell.length_a   1.000
_cell.length_b   1.000
_cell.length_c   1.000
_cell.angle_alpha   90.00
_cell.angle_beta   90.00
_cell.angle_gamma   90.00
#
_symmetry.space_group_name_H-M   'P 1'
#
loop_
_entity.id
_entity.type
_entity.pdbx_description
1 polymer ?
#
loop_
_entity_poly.entity_id
_entity_poly.type
_entity_poly.pdbx_seq_one_letter_code
_entity_poly.pdbx_strand_id
1 'polypeptide(L)'
;MNKTIISVLLIGLLAPLTSLNATTSLINISNDETKTIGANTVIIKAGSVYESLTVNTDTMILTVPSGEAVELRAPGIYPAVLENDGGLANCNVLQTRDNQLLINGPRTVTVRPSAFHCDVTNYDTNNTSMLSLVSPTVGAQLTAGSSSQIFWQSAGRVPASVRLRLSLDGGTTYDRTIIESVINNGFYQWTVPEVVTTSAARIKIEGFDSGLVTAVALGDLFTIQGSEPPLEEEEVVVVVDAYNSTSETFNASTISVDKSLTVVTPVSGTITCLANSRIKSRSSSGVYYCGVDGKRYVFPNQKTHDTWYSGFSGVIELSDAELAAVPLGGNVTYRPGVRMVKIQTDPKVYAVAAGGVLRWVKTEAAAERLYGSNWNQMIDDVPDAFFVNYVVGEAIE
;
A
#
# COMPACT_ATOMS: atom_id res chain seq x y z
N MET A 1 -28.63 68.84 -0.65
CA MET A 1 -27.66 67.78 -0.29
C MET A 1 -28.36 66.45 -0.47
N ASN A 2 -28.13 65.79 -1.61
CA ASN A 2 -28.73 64.51 -1.97
C ASN A 2 -27.64 63.70 -2.66
N LYS A 3 -27.16 62.62 -2.02
CA LYS A 3 -26.28 61.63 -2.65
C LYS A 3 -26.66 60.25 -2.12
N THR A 4 -27.54 59.59 -2.85
CA THR A 4 -27.82 58.15 -2.73
C THR A 4 -26.74 57.42 -3.52
N ILE A 5 -25.97 56.57 -2.86
CA ILE A 5 -24.92 55.75 -3.46
C ILE A 5 -25.55 54.45 -3.99
N ILE A 6 -25.06 54.06 -5.15
CA ILE A 6 -25.45 52.96 -6.03
C ILE A 6 -25.21 51.58 -5.38
N SER A 7 -26.21 50.71 -5.38
CA SER A 7 -26.05 49.27 -5.13
C SER A 7 -25.44 48.58 -6.34
N VAL A 8 -24.27 47.97 -6.17
CA VAL A 8 -23.67 47.04 -7.13
C VAL A 8 -23.97 45.63 -6.65
N LEU A 9 -24.78 44.90 -7.42
CA LEU A 9 -25.11 43.50 -7.21
C LEU A 9 -23.91 42.64 -7.70
N LEU A 10 -23.07 42.18 -6.79
CA LEU A 10 -21.99 41.25 -7.09
C LEU A 10 -22.55 39.82 -7.01
N ILE A 11 -22.85 39.21 -8.16
CA ILE A 11 -23.20 37.80 -8.27
C ILE A 11 -21.92 36.99 -8.08
N GLY A 12 -21.69 36.52 -6.85
CA GLY A 12 -20.63 35.55 -6.54
C GLY A 12 -21.04 34.17 -7.06
N LEU A 13 -20.29 33.64 -8.02
CA LEU A 13 -20.33 32.23 -8.41
C LEU A 13 -20.00 31.38 -7.17
N LEU A 14 -20.95 30.59 -6.67
CA LEU A 14 -20.65 29.48 -5.78
C LEU A 14 -19.95 28.38 -6.61
N ALA A 15 -18.64 28.25 -6.45
CA ALA A 15 -17.96 27.01 -6.79
C ALA A 15 -18.42 25.92 -5.82
N PRO A 16 -18.71 24.70 -6.27
CA PRO A 16 -19.03 23.60 -5.37
C PRO A 16 -17.78 23.28 -4.55
N LEU A 17 -17.93 23.24 -3.22
CA LEU A 17 -16.94 22.68 -2.30
C LEU A 17 -16.75 21.21 -2.67
N THR A 18 -15.73 20.92 -3.47
CA THR A 18 -15.17 19.57 -3.55
C THR A 18 -14.59 19.25 -2.18
N SER A 19 -15.25 18.37 -1.44
CA SER A 19 -14.68 17.82 -0.21
C SER A 19 -13.35 17.17 -0.56
N LEU A 20 -12.24 17.78 -0.15
CA LEU A 20 -11.01 17.04 0.04
C LEU A 20 -11.36 15.95 1.06
N ASN A 21 -11.35 14.69 0.63
CA ASN A 21 -11.17 13.60 1.57
C ASN A 21 -9.80 13.82 2.20
N ALA A 22 -9.78 14.46 3.37
CA ALA A 22 -8.62 14.44 4.22
C ALA A 22 -8.34 12.96 4.48
N THR A 23 -7.29 12.43 3.88
CA THR A 23 -6.72 11.15 4.30
C THR A 23 -6.23 11.36 5.71
N THR A 24 -7.05 11.02 6.70
CA THR A 24 -6.64 10.95 8.09
C THR A 24 -5.54 9.90 8.17
N SER A 25 -4.31 10.34 8.40
CA SER A 25 -3.19 9.43 8.61
C SER A 25 -3.41 8.70 9.93
N LEU A 26 -3.49 7.36 9.88
CA LEU A 26 -3.57 6.53 11.08
C LEU A 26 -2.29 6.68 11.91
N ILE A 27 -2.44 6.76 13.22
CA ILE A 27 -1.33 6.82 14.17
C ILE A 27 -1.27 5.48 14.90
N ASN A 28 -0.18 4.73 14.69
CA ASN A 28 0.08 3.46 15.35
C ASN A 28 1.01 3.67 16.55
N ILE A 29 0.61 3.17 17.72
CA ILE A 29 1.39 3.31 18.95
C ILE A 29 2.33 2.11 19.09
N SER A 30 3.62 2.32 18.82
CA SER A 30 4.65 1.25 18.89
C SER A 30 5.14 0.94 20.31
N ASN A 31 5.02 1.91 21.22
CA ASN A 31 5.43 1.80 22.63
C ASN A 31 4.36 2.47 23.51
N ASP A 32 4.23 2.03 24.75
CA ASP A 32 3.30 2.64 25.69
C ASP A 32 3.57 4.15 25.83
N GLU A 33 2.53 4.97 25.65
CA GLU A 33 2.63 6.42 25.83
C GLU A 33 1.90 6.83 27.10
N THR A 34 2.61 7.52 28.00
CA THR A 34 1.99 8.09 29.21
C THR A 34 1.49 9.51 28.94
N LYS A 35 0.23 9.76 29.29
CA LYS A 35 -0.42 11.07 29.29
C LYS A 35 -0.99 11.36 30.69
N THR A 36 -1.34 12.61 30.93
CA THR A 36 -1.98 13.05 32.16
C THR A 36 -3.27 13.79 31.83
N ILE A 37 -4.36 13.44 32.52
CA ILE A 37 -5.63 14.17 32.51
C ILE A 37 -6.06 14.41 33.97
N GLY A 38 -6.17 15.68 34.34
CA GLY A 38 -6.31 16.11 35.72
C GLY A 38 -5.09 15.67 36.55
N ALA A 39 -5.35 14.98 37.67
CA ALA A 39 -4.32 14.35 38.49
C ALA A 39 -4.02 12.89 38.09
N ASN A 40 -4.63 12.37 37.02
CA ASN A 40 -4.62 10.95 36.69
C ASN A 40 -3.67 10.65 35.54
N THR A 41 -2.85 9.62 35.73
CA THR A 41 -2.02 9.03 34.69
C THR A 41 -2.88 8.14 33.79
N VAL A 42 -2.74 8.30 32.48
CA VAL A 42 -3.36 7.43 31.47
C VAL A 42 -2.27 6.95 30.51
N ILE A 43 -2.14 5.63 30.38
CA ILE A 43 -1.20 5.00 29.45
C ILE A 43 -1.98 4.53 28.23
N ILE A 44 -1.60 5.02 27.06
CA ILE A 44 -2.05 4.48 25.78
C ILE A 44 -1.14 3.31 25.45
N LYS A 45 -1.71 2.11 25.37
CA LYS A 45 -0.93 0.88 25.22
C LYS A 45 -0.43 0.68 23.79
N ALA A 46 0.77 0.11 23.67
CA ALA A 46 1.32 -0.31 22.40
C ALA A 46 0.34 -1.21 21.61
N GLY A 47 0.23 -0.98 20.31
CA GLY A 47 -0.73 -1.61 19.41
C GLY A 47 -2.00 -0.80 19.18
N SER A 48 -2.28 0.19 20.02
CA SER A 48 -3.41 1.12 19.85
C SER A 48 -3.30 1.92 18.55
N VAL A 49 -4.44 2.20 17.91
CA VAL A 49 -4.51 2.98 16.67
C VAL A 49 -5.62 4.03 16.75
N TYR A 50 -5.29 5.27 16.43
CA TYR A 50 -6.24 6.38 16.36
C TYR A 50 -5.95 7.30 15.17
N GLU A 51 -6.95 8.05 14.72
CA GLU A 51 -6.83 9.09 13.70
C GLU A 51 -6.45 10.44 14.32
N SER A 52 -6.96 10.72 15.52
CA SER A 52 -6.64 11.94 16.26
C SER A 52 -6.68 11.73 17.76
N LEU A 53 -5.81 12.45 18.46
CA LEU A 53 -5.73 12.53 19.92
C LEU A 53 -5.58 13.99 20.33
N THR A 54 -6.47 14.47 21.18
CA THR A 54 -6.36 15.79 21.85
C THR A 54 -6.38 15.58 23.35
N VAL A 55 -5.33 16.02 24.05
CA VAL A 55 -5.25 15.98 25.51
C VAL A 55 -5.40 17.40 26.05
N ASN A 56 -6.48 17.62 26.78
CA ASN A 56 -6.75 18.86 27.51
C ASN A 56 -6.46 18.66 29.01
N THR A 57 -6.68 19.69 29.82
CA THR A 57 -6.46 19.64 31.27
C THR A 57 -7.16 18.44 31.92
N ASP A 58 -8.46 18.24 31.69
CA ASP A 58 -9.25 17.19 32.36
C ASP A 58 -9.85 16.14 31.41
N THR A 59 -9.52 16.21 30.12
CA THR A 59 -10.18 15.39 29.09
C THR A 59 -9.19 14.92 28.04
N MET A 60 -9.43 13.73 27.51
CA MET A 60 -8.73 13.17 26.36
C MET A 60 -9.76 12.85 25.29
N ILE A 61 -9.64 13.44 24.10
CA ILE A 61 -10.53 13.20 22.96
C ILE A 61 -9.77 12.34 21.95
N LEU A 62 -10.33 11.19 21.61
CA LEU A 62 -9.75 10.20 20.69
C LEU A 62 -10.73 9.94 19.55
N THR A 63 -10.23 9.88 18.31
CA THR A 63 -11.00 9.34 17.17
C THR A 63 -10.38 8.02 16.75
N VAL A 64 -11.14 6.94 16.85
CA VAL A 64 -10.72 5.58 16.51
C VAL A 64 -11.38 5.17 15.20
N PRO A 65 -10.62 4.77 14.17
CA PRO A 65 -11.16 4.40 12.86
C PRO A 65 -11.84 3.03 12.89
N SER A 66 -12.63 2.73 11.86
CA SER A 66 -13.34 1.45 11.75
C SER A 66 -12.38 0.26 11.77
N GLY A 67 -12.70 -0.74 12.59
CA GLY A 67 -11.91 -1.97 12.67
C GLY A 67 -10.60 -1.85 13.46
N GLU A 68 -10.34 -0.72 14.09
CA GLU A 68 -9.21 -0.52 15.01
C GLU A 68 -9.70 -0.32 16.45
N ALA A 69 -8.75 -0.38 17.39
CA ALA A 69 -9.01 -0.11 18.80
C ALA A 69 -7.89 0.70 19.47
N VAL A 70 -8.26 1.39 20.54
CA VAL A 70 -7.34 2.03 21.49
C VAL A 70 -7.52 1.38 22.84
N GLU A 71 -6.41 0.98 23.43
CA GLU A 71 -6.36 0.45 24.78
C GLU A 71 -5.72 1.48 25.71
N LEU A 72 -6.49 1.89 26.73
CA LEU A 72 -6.05 2.77 27.79
C LEU A 72 -5.85 1.98 29.09
N ARG A 73 -4.87 2.41 29.89
CA ARG A 73 -4.66 1.97 31.27
C ARG A 73 -4.59 3.16 32.19
N ALA A 74 -5.39 3.16 33.25
CA ALA A 74 -5.21 4.04 34.38
C ALA A 74 -4.58 3.26 35.54
N PRO A 75 -3.26 3.37 35.77
CA PRO A 75 -2.60 2.69 36.87
C PRO A 75 -2.98 3.32 38.22
N GLY A 76 -3.01 2.51 39.29
CA GLY A 76 -3.17 3.05 40.63
C GLY A 76 -3.45 2.00 41.70
N ILE A 77 -3.21 2.37 42.96
CA ILE A 77 -3.66 1.57 44.11
C ILE A 77 -5.19 1.52 44.15
N TYR A 78 -5.82 2.65 43.81
CA TYR A 78 -7.23 2.79 43.52
C TYR A 78 -7.29 3.46 42.14
N PRO A 79 -7.32 2.71 41.04
CA PRO A 79 -7.24 3.30 39.72
C PRO A 79 -8.53 4.10 39.44
N ALA A 80 -8.38 5.27 38.83
CA ALA A 80 -9.51 6.12 38.49
C ALA A 80 -10.41 5.44 37.46
N VAL A 81 -11.72 5.66 37.59
CA VAL A 81 -12.64 5.31 36.51
C VAL A 81 -12.46 6.30 35.37
N LEU A 82 -12.21 5.78 34.18
CA LEU A 82 -12.17 6.58 32.97
C LEU A 82 -13.56 6.54 32.32
N GLU A 83 -14.34 7.60 32.56
CA GLU A 83 -15.65 7.78 31.93
C GLU A 83 -15.46 8.08 30.44
N ASN A 84 -16.36 7.56 29.62
CA ASN A 84 -16.46 7.89 28.20
C ASN A 84 -17.90 8.28 27.86
N ASP A 85 -18.06 9.10 26.83
CA ASP A 85 -19.34 9.59 26.30
C ASP A 85 -20.18 8.50 25.57
N GLY A 86 -19.91 7.21 25.82
CA GLY A 86 -20.61 6.05 25.24
C GLY A 86 -21.15 5.00 26.22
N GLY A 87 -21.02 5.15 27.56
CA GLY A 87 -21.59 4.20 28.52
C GLY A 87 -20.99 4.25 29.94
N LEU A 88 -21.60 3.45 30.85
CA LEU A 88 -21.35 3.44 32.31
C LEU A 88 -19.86 3.39 32.70
N ALA A 89 -19.57 4.04 33.83
CA ALA A 89 -18.29 4.08 34.53
C ALA A 89 -17.70 2.66 34.73
N ASN A 90 -16.89 2.19 33.78
CA ASN A 90 -16.39 0.81 33.82
C ASN A 90 -15.11 0.70 34.65
N CYS A 91 -15.16 -0.26 35.57
CA CYS A 91 -14.01 -0.77 36.31
C CYS A 91 -13.64 -2.15 35.78
N ASN A 92 -12.60 -2.20 34.96
CA ASN A 92 -11.97 -3.45 34.55
C ASN A 92 -10.55 -3.49 35.12
N VAL A 93 -10.45 -3.82 36.40
CA VAL A 93 -9.18 -3.81 37.13
C VAL A 93 -8.42 -5.11 36.88
N LEU A 94 -7.24 -4.98 36.29
CA LEU A 94 -6.32 -6.08 36.06
C LEU A 94 -5.56 -6.46 37.32
N GLN A 95 -4.89 -7.63 37.31
CA GLN A 95 -3.96 -8.02 38.39
C GLN A 95 -2.81 -7.05 38.59
N THR A 96 -2.44 -6.28 37.56
CA THR A 96 -1.46 -5.18 37.66
C THR A 96 -2.00 -3.98 38.44
N ARG A 97 -3.28 -4.00 38.84
CA ARG A 97 -4.06 -2.93 39.47
C ARG A 97 -4.33 -1.74 38.55
N ASP A 98 -4.19 -1.95 37.26
CA ASP A 98 -4.57 -0.95 36.27
C ASP A 98 -6.04 -1.12 35.90
N ASN A 99 -6.78 -0.01 35.81
CA ASN A 99 -8.08 -0.02 35.16
C ASN A 99 -7.89 0.00 33.63
N GLN A 100 -8.42 -1.00 32.93
CA GLN A 100 -8.40 -1.10 31.48
C GLN A 100 -9.65 -0.50 30.84
N LEU A 101 -9.45 0.32 29.82
CA LEU A 101 -10.52 0.75 28.92
C LEU A 101 -10.13 0.42 27.48
N LEU A 102 -10.96 -0.36 26.78
CA LEU A 102 -10.78 -0.69 25.36
C LEU A 102 -11.85 -0.01 24.51
N ILE A 103 -11.43 0.80 23.56
CA ILE A 103 -12.28 1.64 22.71
C ILE A 103 -12.19 1.09 21.29
N ASN A 104 -13.31 0.59 20.75
CA ASN A 104 -13.41 0.06 19.39
C ASN A 104 -13.97 1.11 18.42
N GLY A 105 -13.33 1.37 17.29
CA GLY A 105 -13.89 2.25 16.26
C GLY A 105 -15.01 1.61 15.42
N PRO A 106 -15.68 2.37 14.53
CA PRO A 106 -15.46 3.79 14.29
C PRO A 106 -16.19 4.65 15.32
N ARG A 107 -15.47 5.45 16.11
CA ARG A 107 -16.07 6.43 17.03
C ARG A 107 -15.09 7.53 17.44
N THR A 108 -15.63 8.70 17.73
CA THR A 108 -14.94 9.73 18.52
C THR A 108 -15.44 9.64 19.96
N VAL A 109 -14.52 9.64 20.92
CA VAL A 109 -14.81 9.49 22.34
C VAL A 109 -14.05 10.51 23.17
N THR A 110 -14.75 11.10 24.13
CA THR A 110 -14.20 11.94 25.18
C THR A 110 -14.01 11.13 26.46
N VAL A 111 -12.76 10.90 26.85
CA VAL A 111 -12.39 10.25 28.10
C VAL A 111 -12.14 11.29 29.19
N ARG A 112 -12.70 11.06 30.38
CA ARG A 112 -12.50 11.92 31.57
C ARG A 112 -12.34 11.07 32.82
N PRO A 113 -11.49 11.46 33.78
CA PRO A 113 -11.45 10.79 35.08
C PRO A 113 -12.72 11.10 35.87
N SER A 114 -13.30 10.07 36.46
CA SER A 114 -14.37 10.21 37.44
C SER A 114 -13.82 10.58 38.81
N ALA A 115 -14.69 11.09 39.69
CA ALA A 115 -14.40 11.16 41.13
C ALA A 115 -14.42 9.76 41.79
N PHE A 116 -15.06 8.78 41.14
CA PHE A 116 -15.10 7.40 41.60
C PHE A 116 -13.81 6.65 41.24
N HIS A 117 -13.36 5.79 42.15
CA HIS A 117 -12.23 4.89 41.95
C HIS A 117 -12.72 3.44 41.96
N CYS A 118 -12.02 2.57 41.23
CA CYS A 118 -12.38 1.17 41.19
C CYS A 118 -12.09 0.44 42.50
N ASP A 119 -13.03 -0.41 42.89
CA ASP A 119 -12.81 -1.35 43.99
C ASP A 119 -11.83 -2.44 43.52
N VAL A 120 -10.77 -2.63 44.30
CA VAL A 120 -9.71 -3.62 44.03
C VAL A 120 -9.95 -4.96 44.72
N THR A 121 -11.10 -5.15 45.38
CA THR A 121 -11.45 -6.41 46.05
C THR A 121 -11.87 -7.52 45.07
N ASN A 122 -12.26 -7.18 43.84
CA ASN A 122 -12.65 -8.12 42.79
C ASN A 122 -11.87 -7.83 41.49
N TYR A 123 -10.78 -8.56 41.25
CA TYR A 123 -10.08 -8.51 39.96
C TYR A 123 -10.93 -9.19 38.88
N ASP A 124 -11.14 -8.53 37.73
CA ASP A 124 -11.91 -9.09 36.60
C ASP A 124 -11.00 -9.71 35.51
N THR A 125 -10.00 -10.48 35.95
CA THR A 125 -9.03 -11.09 35.01
C THR A 125 -9.61 -12.22 34.17
N ASN A 126 -10.75 -12.79 34.56
CA ASN A 126 -11.36 -13.89 33.84
C ASN A 126 -12.17 -13.44 32.62
N ASN A 127 -12.60 -12.17 32.58
CA ASN A 127 -13.34 -11.62 31.44
C ASN A 127 -12.46 -10.77 30.50
N THR A 128 -11.29 -10.34 30.96
CA THR A 128 -10.34 -9.61 30.12
C THR A 128 -9.61 -10.54 29.17
N SER A 129 -9.59 -10.18 27.89
CA SER A 129 -8.75 -10.85 26.89
C SER A 129 -7.35 -10.24 26.86
N MET A 130 -6.34 -11.10 26.85
CA MET A 130 -4.94 -10.70 26.69
C MET A 130 -4.27 -11.57 25.63
N LEU A 131 -3.38 -10.97 24.85
CA LEU A 131 -2.57 -11.64 23.83
C LEU A 131 -1.09 -11.29 24.04
N SER A 132 -0.21 -12.23 23.71
CA SER A 132 1.23 -11.99 23.61
C SER A 132 1.80 -12.77 22.43
N LEU A 133 2.52 -12.07 21.54
CA LEU A 133 3.27 -12.72 20.46
C LEU A 133 4.56 -13.32 21.03
N VAL A 134 4.79 -14.59 20.75
CA VAL A 134 5.96 -15.35 21.20
C VAL A 134 6.93 -15.62 20.05
N SER A 135 6.43 -15.69 18.81
CA SER A 135 7.25 -15.86 17.61
C SER A 135 6.70 -15.00 16.47
N PRO A 136 7.54 -14.30 15.69
CA PRO A 136 9.01 -14.27 15.78
C PRO A 136 9.52 -13.57 17.06
N THR A 137 10.62 -14.07 17.62
CA THR A 137 11.27 -13.49 18.80
C THR A 137 12.19 -12.33 18.40
N VAL A 138 12.57 -11.51 19.37
CA VAL A 138 13.65 -10.53 19.19
C VAL A 138 14.88 -11.14 18.50
N GLY A 139 15.35 -10.47 17.45
CA GLY A 139 16.55 -10.87 16.70
C GLY A 139 16.37 -12.06 15.75
N ALA A 140 15.15 -12.62 15.61
CA ALA A 140 14.87 -13.65 14.62
C ALA A 140 15.21 -13.16 13.20
N GLN A 141 15.69 -14.07 12.36
CA GLN A 141 16.08 -13.81 10.97
C GLN A 141 15.25 -14.75 10.09
N LEU A 142 14.31 -14.20 9.34
CA LEU A 142 13.45 -14.95 8.44
C LEU A 142 13.80 -14.62 7.00
N THR A 143 13.90 -15.62 6.14
CA THR A 143 14.14 -15.40 4.71
C THR A 143 12.82 -15.15 4.00
N ALA A 144 12.77 -14.17 3.12
CA ALA A 144 11.64 -13.94 2.21
C ALA A 144 11.30 -15.22 1.42
N GLY A 145 10.01 -15.46 1.20
CA GLY A 145 9.50 -16.67 0.53
C GLY A 145 9.51 -17.95 1.39
N SER A 146 10.20 -17.96 2.53
CA SER A 146 10.23 -19.12 3.43
C SER A 146 8.92 -19.31 4.19
N SER A 147 8.65 -20.55 4.63
CA SER A 147 7.57 -20.85 5.56
C SER A 147 8.06 -20.73 6.99
N SER A 148 7.37 -19.94 7.81
CA SER A 148 7.63 -19.73 9.23
C SER A 148 6.33 -19.84 10.03
N GLN A 149 6.44 -20.07 11.34
CA GLN A 149 5.28 -20.18 12.22
C GLN A 149 5.23 -18.99 13.18
N ILE A 150 4.11 -18.27 13.15
CA ILE A 150 3.77 -17.22 14.11
C ILE A 150 3.11 -17.92 15.30
N PHE A 151 3.60 -17.64 16.51
CA PHE A 151 3.07 -18.20 17.75
C PHE A 151 2.65 -17.07 18.68
N TRP A 152 1.54 -17.27 19.38
CA TRP A 152 1.08 -16.36 20.42
C TRP A 152 0.45 -17.13 21.57
N GLN A 153 0.34 -16.48 22.73
CA GLN A 153 -0.39 -16.97 23.88
C GLN A 153 -1.61 -16.08 24.15
N SER A 154 -2.64 -16.68 24.72
CA SER A 154 -3.81 -15.97 25.24
C SER A 154 -3.87 -16.13 26.75
N ALA A 155 -4.27 -15.09 27.46
CA ALA A 155 -4.57 -15.15 28.89
C ALA A 155 -5.92 -14.48 29.19
N GLY A 156 -6.53 -14.87 30.31
CA GLY A 156 -7.90 -14.47 30.65
C GLY A 156 -8.92 -15.06 29.68
N ARG A 157 -9.84 -14.25 29.18
CA ARG A 157 -10.84 -14.66 28.19
C ARG A 157 -10.18 -14.83 26.83
N VAL A 158 -10.18 -16.03 26.27
CA VAL A 158 -9.57 -16.31 24.95
C VAL A 158 -10.43 -15.70 23.83
N PRO A 159 -9.91 -14.78 22.99
CA PRO A 159 -10.64 -14.28 21.83
C PRO A 159 -10.99 -15.41 20.85
N ALA A 160 -12.16 -15.38 20.22
CA ALA A 160 -12.59 -16.43 19.29
C ALA A 160 -11.73 -16.53 18.02
N SER A 161 -11.30 -15.39 17.48
CA SER A 161 -10.46 -15.31 16.27
C SER A 161 -9.39 -14.24 16.41
N VAL A 162 -8.34 -14.31 15.58
CA VAL A 162 -7.29 -13.29 15.51
C VAL A 162 -7.06 -12.79 14.10
N ARG A 163 -6.62 -11.53 13.99
CA ARG A 163 -6.04 -10.91 12.79
C ARG A 163 -4.54 -10.71 13.02
N LEU A 164 -3.73 -10.94 11.98
CA LEU A 164 -2.30 -10.69 12.00
C LEU A 164 -1.92 -9.71 10.89
N ARG A 165 -1.14 -8.69 11.24
CA ARG A 165 -0.62 -7.69 10.30
C ARG A 165 0.88 -7.55 10.44
N LEU A 166 1.55 -7.31 9.32
CA LEU A 166 2.98 -7.10 9.23
C LEU A 166 3.28 -5.61 9.05
N SER A 167 4.22 -5.13 9.83
CA SER A 167 4.95 -3.88 9.63
C SER A 167 6.33 -4.21 9.08
N LEU A 168 6.85 -3.36 8.18
CA LEU A 168 8.25 -3.38 7.72
C LEU A 168 9.06 -2.16 8.21
N ASP A 169 8.42 -1.25 8.95
CA ASP A 169 8.94 0.07 9.33
C ASP A 169 8.94 0.32 10.86
N GLY A 170 9.09 -0.75 11.65
CA GLY A 170 9.18 -0.69 13.10
C GLY A 170 7.84 -0.52 13.83
N GLY A 171 6.72 -0.62 13.11
CA GLY A 171 5.37 -0.50 13.62
C GLY A 171 4.73 0.86 13.34
N THR A 172 5.35 1.67 12.48
CA THR A 172 4.79 2.96 12.07
C THR A 172 3.56 2.74 11.18
N THR A 173 3.62 1.72 10.31
CA THR A 173 2.49 1.30 9.47
C THR A 173 2.30 -0.23 9.51
N TYR A 174 1.05 -0.66 9.39
CA TYR A 174 0.63 -2.06 9.28
C TYR A 174 -0.25 -2.24 8.04
N ASP A 175 0.32 -1.91 6.87
CA ASP A 175 -0.34 -1.93 5.57
C ASP A 175 -0.50 -3.34 4.97
N ARG A 176 0.21 -4.33 5.54
CA ARG A 176 0.21 -5.71 5.07
C ARG A 176 -0.57 -6.61 6.01
N THR A 177 -1.71 -7.09 5.55
CA THR A 177 -2.40 -8.19 6.24
C THR A 177 -1.70 -9.52 5.97
N ILE A 178 -1.31 -10.21 7.05
CA ILE A 178 -0.87 -11.61 6.99
C ILE A 178 -2.09 -12.52 6.89
N ILE A 179 -3.09 -12.30 7.76
CA ILE A 179 -4.39 -12.97 7.73
C ILE A 179 -5.46 -12.09 8.39
N GLU A 180 -6.61 -11.93 7.74
CA GLU A 180 -7.73 -11.09 8.23
C GLU A 180 -8.49 -11.72 9.40
N SER A 181 -8.65 -13.05 9.40
CA SER A 181 -9.31 -13.78 10.47
C SER A 181 -8.90 -15.25 10.45
N VAL A 182 -8.45 -15.75 11.59
CA VAL A 182 -8.19 -17.18 11.83
C VAL A 182 -8.68 -17.56 13.23
N ILE A 183 -9.11 -18.81 13.41
CA ILE A 183 -9.49 -19.33 14.72
C ILE A 183 -8.30 -19.16 15.67
N ASN A 184 -8.56 -18.69 16.89
CA ASN A 184 -7.51 -18.50 17.89
C ASN A 184 -7.12 -19.85 18.52
N ASN A 185 -6.16 -20.54 17.91
CA ASN A 185 -5.59 -21.80 18.39
C ASN A 185 -4.11 -21.66 18.80
N GLY A 186 -3.59 -20.43 18.90
CA GLY A 186 -2.24 -20.12 19.37
C GLY A 186 -1.13 -20.13 18.31
N PHE A 187 -1.44 -20.43 17.04
CA PHE A 187 -0.44 -20.37 15.97
C PHE A 187 -1.00 -20.14 14.56
N TYR A 188 -0.15 -19.66 13.65
CA TYR A 188 -0.44 -19.53 12.23
C TYR A 188 0.78 -19.92 11.38
N GLN A 189 0.56 -20.76 10.36
CA GLN A 189 1.58 -21.07 9.35
C GLN A 189 1.63 -19.92 8.34
N TRP A 190 2.78 -19.27 8.26
CA TRP A 190 2.97 -18.02 7.52
C TRP A 190 4.04 -18.19 6.44
N THR A 191 3.70 -17.87 5.20
CA THR A 191 4.70 -17.66 4.15
C THR A 191 5.20 -16.22 4.25
N VAL A 192 6.48 -16.06 4.60
CA VAL A 192 7.13 -14.76 4.72
C VAL A 192 7.08 -14.05 3.36
N PRO A 193 6.56 -12.82 3.27
CA PRO A 193 6.38 -12.15 1.99
C PRO A 193 7.73 -11.80 1.36
N GLU A 194 7.73 -11.72 0.03
CA GLU A 194 8.85 -11.18 -0.75
C GLU A 194 8.97 -9.67 -0.50
N VAL A 195 10.05 -9.25 0.16
CA VAL A 195 10.31 -7.86 0.56
C VAL A 195 11.80 -7.55 0.48
N VAL A 196 12.18 -6.28 0.46
CA VAL A 196 13.57 -5.85 0.69
C VAL A 196 13.98 -6.15 2.12
N THR A 197 15.27 -6.43 2.35
CA THR A 197 15.78 -6.72 3.69
C THR A 197 15.45 -5.60 4.66
N THR A 198 14.80 -5.95 5.78
CA THR A 198 14.49 -5.01 6.87
C THR A 198 14.72 -5.68 8.21
N SER A 199 15.38 -4.97 9.12
CA SER A 199 15.52 -5.34 10.54
C SER A 199 14.39 -4.76 11.40
N ALA A 200 13.45 -4.04 10.79
CA ALA A 200 12.35 -3.36 11.44
C ALA A 200 11.00 -4.08 11.22
N ALA A 201 11.03 -5.37 10.87
CA ALA A 201 9.81 -6.14 10.74
C ALA A 201 9.16 -6.34 12.11
N ARG A 202 7.83 -6.20 12.17
CA ARG A 202 7.06 -6.35 13.40
C ARG A 202 5.67 -6.89 13.10
N ILE A 203 5.16 -7.78 13.95
CA ILE A 203 3.80 -8.31 13.80
C ILE A 203 2.88 -7.67 14.83
N LYS A 204 1.70 -7.24 14.38
CA LYS A 204 0.58 -6.88 15.24
C LYS A 204 -0.43 -8.02 15.25
N ILE A 205 -0.91 -8.39 16.44
CA ILE A 205 -2.00 -9.35 16.62
C ILE A 205 -3.18 -8.66 17.30
N GLU A 206 -4.37 -8.96 16.80
CA GLU A 206 -5.63 -8.44 17.35
C GLU A 206 -6.61 -9.59 17.53
N GLY A 207 -7.15 -9.73 18.74
CA GLY A 207 -8.16 -10.72 19.09
C GLY A 207 -9.56 -10.16 18.89
N PHE A 208 -10.46 -10.98 18.37
CA PHE A 208 -11.84 -10.62 18.06
C PHE A 208 -12.85 -11.55 18.70
N ASP A 209 -13.95 -10.96 19.17
CA ASP A 209 -15.17 -11.64 19.56
C ASP A 209 -16.39 -10.88 19.03
N SER A 210 -17.30 -11.59 18.37
CA SER A 210 -18.52 -11.00 17.80
C SER A 210 -18.26 -9.74 16.96
N GLY A 211 -17.12 -9.69 16.26
CA GLY A 211 -16.73 -8.57 15.39
C GLY A 211 -16.05 -7.38 16.10
N LEU A 212 -15.84 -7.43 17.41
CA LEU A 212 -15.15 -6.39 18.17
C LEU A 212 -13.74 -6.83 18.56
N VAL A 213 -12.79 -5.90 18.55
CA VAL A 213 -11.45 -6.14 19.10
C VAL A 213 -11.56 -6.25 20.62
N THR A 214 -11.01 -7.33 21.18
CA THR A 214 -10.99 -7.62 22.62
C THR A 214 -9.59 -7.61 23.22
N ALA A 215 -8.55 -7.77 22.41
CA ALA A 215 -7.16 -7.69 22.83
C ALA A 215 -6.27 -7.23 21.67
N VAL A 216 -5.21 -6.48 21.97
CA VAL A 216 -4.19 -6.08 20.99
C VAL A 216 -2.81 -6.34 21.58
N ALA A 217 -1.89 -6.85 20.76
CA ALA A 217 -0.48 -6.96 21.13
C ALA A 217 0.43 -6.74 19.93
N LEU A 218 1.67 -6.32 20.22
CA LEU A 218 2.74 -6.23 19.24
C LEU A 218 3.80 -7.27 19.57
N GLY A 219 4.36 -7.88 18.53
CA GLY A 219 5.53 -8.74 18.64
C GLY A 219 6.81 -7.92 18.76
N ASP A 220 7.92 -8.61 18.97
CA ASP A 220 9.24 -8.01 18.93
C ASP A 220 9.63 -7.59 17.51
N LEU A 221 10.67 -6.76 17.41
CA LEU A 221 11.33 -6.50 16.14
C LEU A 221 12.14 -7.73 15.71
N PHE A 222 12.03 -8.08 14.44
CA PHE A 222 12.79 -9.14 13.81
C PHE A 222 13.25 -8.70 12.41
N THR A 223 14.15 -9.49 11.84
CA THR A 223 14.66 -9.25 10.50
C THR A 223 13.97 -10.16 9.50
N ILE A 224 13.49 -9.57 8.41
CA ILE A 224 13.20 -10.30 7.19
C ILE A 224 14.38 -10.05 6.25
N GLN A 225 15.14 -11.10 5.97
CA GLN A 225 16.15 -11.12 4.92
C GLN A 225 15.41 -11.24 3.59
N GLY A 226 15.39 -10.13 2.85
CA GLY A 226 14.86 -10.12 1.51
C GLY A 226 15.72 -10.96 0.57
N SER A 227 15.23 -11.20 -0.64
CA SER A 227 16.13 -11.51 -1.74
C SER A 227 17.05 -10.30 -1.90
N GLU A 228 18.34 -10.46 -1.61
CA GLU A 228 19.35 -9.42 -1.79
C GLU A 228 19.26 -8.87 -3.23
N PRO A 229 18.99 -7.57 -3.44
CA PRO A 229 19.35 -6.94 -4.70
C PRO A 229 20.87 -7.09 -4.85
N PRO A 230 21.43 -7.43 -6.02
CA PRO A 230 22.87 -7.64 -6.18
C PRO A 230 23.66 -6.47 -5.57
N LEU A 231 24.59 -6.76 -4.66
CA LEU A 231 25.40 -5.76 -3.97
C LEU A 231 26.21 -4.92 -4.97
N GLU A 232 26.00 -3.60 -4.94
CA GLU A 232 26.90 -2.60 -5.50
C GLU A 232 28.16 -2.53 -4.62
N GLU A 233 29.31 -2.98 -5.13
CA GLU A 233 30.61 -2.60 -4.55
C GLU A 233 30.85 -1.12 -4.83
N GLU A 234 31.19 -0.34 -3.80
CA GLU A 234 31.61 1.05 -3.98
C GLU A 234 32.89 1.11 -4.83
N GLU A 235 32.75 1.51 -6.10
CA GLU A 235 33.85 2.05 -6.89
C GLU A 235 33.51 3.46 -7.39
N VAL A 236 34.50 4.34 -7.20
CA VAL A 236 34.65 5.73 -7.69
C VAL A 236 33.64 6.18 -8.76
N VAL A 237 32.90 7.24 -8.43
CA VAL A 237 31.95 7.92 -9.33
C VAL A 237 32.62 8.34 -10.64
N VAL A 238 32.35 7.57 -11.69
CA VAL A 238 32.44 8.02 -13.08
C VAL A 238 31.00 8.13 -13.58
N VAL A 239 30.59 9.34 -13.96
CA VAL A 239 29.27 9.56 -14.56
C VAL A 239 29.23 8.80 -15.89
N VAL A 240 28.54 7.65 -15.92
CA VAL A 240 28.20 6.91 -17.13
C VAL A 240 26.70 6.58 -17.14
N ASP A 241 25.97 7.46 -17.83
CA ASP A 241 24.66 7.31 -18.47
C ASP A 241 23.52 6.56 -17.75
N ALA A 242 22.51 7.36 -17.38
CA ALA A 242 21.34 7.06 -16.56
C ALA A 242 20.32 6.05 -17.11
N TYR A 243 20.66 5.23 -18.10
CA TYR A 243 19.75 4.19 -18.59
C TYR A 243 19.88 2.90 -17.75
N ASN A 244 18.79 2.49 -17.12
CA ASN A 244 18.70 1.23 -16.38
C ASN A 244 17.46 0.47 -16.86
N SER A 245 17.65 -0.69 -17.49
CA SER A 245 16.58 -1.49 -18.11
C SER A 245 15.47 -1.88 -17.12
N THR A 246 15.83 -2.22 -15.87
CA THR A 246 14.86 -2.55 -14.82
C THR A 246 14.03 -1.34 -14.40
N SER A 247 14.67 -0.17 -14.26
CA SER A 247 14.00 1.11 -13.94
C SER A 247 13.03 1.52 -15.05
N GLU A 248 13.46 1.42 -16.32
CA GLU A 248 12.61 1.69 -17.49
C GLU A 248 11.38 0.79 -17.52
N THR A 249 11.59 -0.51 -17.25
CA THR A 249 10.50 -1.47 -17.09
C THR A 249 9.56 -1.09 -15.95
N PHE A 250 10.07 -0.68 -14.80
CA PHE A 250 9.22 -0.30 -13.65
C PHE A 250 8.40 0.96 -13.94
N ASN A 251 9.04 1.98 -14.52
CA ASN A 251 8.39 3.24 -14.92
C ASN A 251 7.33 3.00 -16.00
N ALA A 252 7.53 2.02 -16.88
CA ALA A 252 6.58 1.56 -17.88
C ALA A 252 5.68 0.41 -17.36
N SER A 253 5.04 0.61 -16.20
CA SER A 253 4.19 -0.40 -15.56
C SER A 253 2.97 -0.81 -16.42
N THR A 254 2.44 0.11 -17.24
CA THR A 254 1.41 -0.16 -18.25
C THR A 254 1.67 0.66 -19.51
N ILE A 255 1.08 0.28 -20.64
CA ILE A 255 1.16 1.05 -21.89
C ILE A 255 0.55 2.45 -21.70
N SER A 256 -0.48 2.60 -20.87
CA SER A 256 -1.05 3.91 -20.52
C SER A 256 -0.06 4.81 -19.79
N VAL A 257 0.72 4.24 -18.86
CA VAL A 257 1.77 4.99 -18.14
C VAL A 257 2.91 5.36 -19.07
N ASP A 258 3.42 4.40 -19.87
CA ASP A 258 4.50 4.64 -20.83
C ASP A 258 4.14 5.74 -21.85
N LYS A 259 2.90 5.75 -22.34
CA LYS A 259 2.40 6.75 -23.28
C LYS A 259 1.88 8.03 -22.62
N SER A 260 1.97 8.15 -21.29
CA SER A 260 1.44 9.30 -20.53
C SER A 260 -0.03 9.62 -20.87
N LEU A 261 -0.85 8.58 -21.02
CA LEU A 261 -2.27 8.72 -21.36
C LEU A 261 -3.05 9.24 -20.15
N THR A 262 -4.02 10.11 -20.40
CA THR A 262 -4.87 10.69 -19.37
C THR A 262 -6.27 10.10 -19.42
N VAL A 263 -6.86 9.86 -18.25
CA VAL A 263 -8.23 9.32 -18.15
C VAL A 263 -9.20 10.33 -18.77
N VAL A 264 -10.01 9.87 -19.73
CA VAL A 264 -11.16 10.64 -20.22
C VAL A 264 -12.40 10.10 -19.51
N THR A 265 -13.13 10.97 -18.82
CA THR A 265 -14.36 10.55 -18.13
C THR A 265 -15.38 10.05 -19.16
N PRO A 266 -15.82 8.79 -19.10
CA PRO A 266 -16.79 8.28 -20.05
C PRO A 266 -18.14 8.96 -19.81
N VAL A 267 -18.68 9.57 -20.87
CA VAL A 267 -20.07 10.02 -20.93
C VAL A 267 -20.95 8.76 -20.96
N SER A 268 -22.02 8.72 -20.16
CA SER A 268 -22.89 7.54 -19.93
C SER A 268 -23.06 6.62 -21.16
N GLY A 269 -22.63 5.36 -21.00
CA GLY A 269 -22.72 4.30 -22.01
C GLY A 269 -22.01 3.03 -21.55
N THR A 270 -22.25 1.91 -22.24
CA THR A 270 -21.52 0.65 -22.03
C THR A 270 -20.05 0.85 -22.40
N ILE A 271 -19.15 0.77 -21.42
CA ILE A 271 -17.70 0.91 -21.65
C ILE A 271 -17.18 -0.38 -22.29
N THR A 272 -17.03 -0.37 -23.60
CA THR A 272 -16.52 -1.50 -24.38
C THR A 272 -15.00 -1.69 -24.22
N CYS A 273 -14.26 -0.61 -23.96
CA CYS A 273 -12.82 -0.61 -23.81
C CYS A 273 -12.47 -0.34 -22.34
N LEU A 274 -12.39 -1.40 -21.55
CA LEU A 274 -12.02 -1.29 -20.14
C LEU A 274 -10.56 -0.83 -20.02
N ALA A 275 -10.30 0.22 -19.24
CA ALA A 275 -8.97 0.78 -19.10
C ALA A 275 -7.92 -0.28 -18.68
N ASN A 276 -6.75 -0.24 -19.32
CA ASN A 276 -5.63 -1.16 -19.14
C ASN A 276 -5.92 -2.64 -19.50
N SER A 277 -7.03 -2.92 -20.18
CA SER A 277 -7.35 -4.27 -20.67
C SER A 277 -6.81 -4.51 -22.09
N ARG A 278 -6.93 -5.75 -22.57
CA ARG A 278 -6.68 -6.11 -23.97
C ARG A 278 -7.97 -6.60 -24.59
N ILE A 279 -8.25 -6.17 -25.81
CA ILE A 279 -9.47 -6.50 -26.54
C ILE A 279 -9.15 -7.08 -27.92
N LYS A 280 -10.04 -7.92 -28.44
CA LYS A 280 -10.04 -8.39 -29.83
C LYS A 280 -11.47 -8.52 -30.36
N SER A 281 -11.61 -8.63 -31.67
CA SER A 281 -12.88 -8.97 -32.31
C SER A 281 -13.01 -10.49 -32.45
N ARG A 282 -14.25 -10.99 -32.57
CA ARG A 282 -14.55 -12.40 -32.87
C ARG A 282 -14.09 -12.84 -34.26
N SER A 283 -14.08 -11.92 -35.23
CA SER A 283 -13.74 -12.22 -36.62
C SER A 283 -12.26 -11.99 -36.97
N SER A 284 -11.48 -11.41 -36.05
CA SER A 284 -10.06 -11.09 -36.25
C SER A 284 -9.16 -11.55 -35.11
N SER A 285 -7.95 -11.99 -35.43
CA SER A 285 -6.92 -12.33 -34.45
C SER A 285 -6.19 -11.11 -33.88
N GLY A 286 -6.40 -9.91 -34.44
CA GLY A 286 -5.76 -8.68 -33.98
C GLY A 286 -6.14 -8.33 -32.54
N VAL A 287 -5.13 -8.24 -31.68
CA VAL A 287 -5.27 -7.81 -30.28
C VAL A 287 -4.90 -6.34 -30.16
N TYR A 288 -5.65 -5.61 -29.35
CA TYR A 288 -5.44 -4.18 -29.08
C TYR A 288 -5.37 -3.94 -27.58
N TYR A 289 -4.63 -2.91 -27.17
CA TYR A 289 -4.61 -2.44 -25.79
C TYR A 289 -5.61 -1.30 -25.58
N CYS A 290 -6.39 -1.37 -24.51
CA CYS A 290 -7.30 -0.30 -24.11
C CYS A 290 -6.59 0.72 -23.21
N GLY A 291 -6.36 1.92 -23.74
CA GLY A 291 -5.82 3.04 -22.99
C GLY A 291 -6.80 3.58 -21.97
N VAL A 292 -6.28 4.20 -20.91
CA VAL A 292 -7.11 4.95 -19.93
C VAL A 292 -7.88 6.11 -20.57
N ASP A 293 -7.46 6.56 -21.75
CA ASP A 293 -8.12 7.60 -22.55
C ASP A 293 -9.33 7.08 -23.35
N GLY A 294 -9.65 5.79 -23.23
CA GLY A 294 -10.78 5.15 -23.91
C GLY A 294 -10.52 4.75 -25.37
N LYS A 295 -9.28 4.86 -25.85
CA LYS A 295 -8.88 4.45 -27.20
C LYS A 295 -8.22 3.07 -27.21
N ARG A 296 -8.24 2.42 -28.37
CA ARG A 296 -7.51 1.17 -28.61
C ARG A 296 -6.17 1.44 -29.32
N TYR A 297 -5.11 0.83 -28.81
CA TYR A 297 -3.74 0.93 -29.32
C TYR A 297 -3.33 -0.38 -30.00
N VAL A 298 -2.66 -0.25 -31.15
CA VAL A 298 -2.32 -1.38 -32.02
C VAL A 298 -0.95 -1.93 -31.64
N PHE A 299 -0.83 -3.24 -31.46
CA PHE A 299 0.47 -3.90 -31.44
C PHE A 299 0.94 -4.11 -32.89
N PRO A 300 2.06 -3.48 -33.34
CA PRO A 300 2.49 -3.58 -34.73
C PRO A 300 2.86 -5.01 -35.17
N ASN A 301 3.33 -5.83 -34.24
CA ASN A 301 3.65 -7.24 -34.45
C ASN A 301 3.59 -8.01 -33.12
N GLN A 302 3.69 -9.35 -33.22
CA GLN A 302 3.65 -10.25 -32.08
C GLN A 302 4.78 -9.99 -31.07
N LYS A 303 5.99 -9.70 -31.55
CA LYS A 303 7.14 -9.47 -30.67
C LYS A 303 6.94 -8.24 -29.78
N THR A 304 6.36 -7.15 -30.30
CA THR A 304 6.00 -5.99 -29.49
C THR A 304 5.00 -6.37 -28.39
N HIS A 305 3.96 -7.15 -28.71
CA HIS A 305 3.00 -7.62 -27.72
C HIS A 305 3.68 -8.47 -26.62
N ASP A 306 4.56 -9.39 -27.01
CA ASP A 306 5.21 -10.32 -26.08
C ASP A 306 6.19 -9.65 -25.13
N THR A 307 6.65 -8.42 -25.45
CA THR A 307 7.40 -7.60 -24.48
C THR A 307 6.54 -7.03 -23.36
N TRP A 308 5.22 -6.90 -23.57
CA TRP A 308 4.28 -6.37 -22.57
C TRP A 308 3.50 -7.45 -21.83
N TYR A 309 3.26 -8.59 -22.47
CA TYR A 309 2.40 -9.63 -21.90
C TYR A 309 2.88 -11.04 -22.25
N SER A 310 2.83 -11.94 -21.27
CA SER A 310 3.04 -13.37 -21.48
C SER A 310 1.78 -14.03 -22.07
N GLY A 311 1.71 -14.06 -23.40
CA GLY A 311 0.60 -14.68 -24.13
C GLY A 311 -0.72 -13.93 -24.02
N PHE A 312 -1.83 -14.60 -24.35
CA PHE A 312 -3.14 -13.96 -24.61
C PHE A 312 -4.19 -14.16 -23.51
N SER A 313 -3.78 -14.59 -22.31
CA SER A 313 -4.70 -14.73 -21.19
C SER A 313 -5.30 -13.38 -20.78
N GLY A 314 -6.62 -13.33 -20.57
CA GLY A 314 -7.32 -12.09 -20.21
C GLY A 314 -7.58 -11.12 -21.37
N VAL A 315 -7.38 -11.53 -22.62
CA VAL A 315 -7.88 -10.78 -23.78
C VAL A 315 -9.40 -10.92 -23.85
N ILE A 316 -10.10 -9.79 -23.83
CA ILE A 316 -11.56 -9.70 -23.88
C ILE A 316 -12.01 -9.77 -25.34
N GLU A 317 -12.99 -10.62 -25.62
CA GLU A 317 -13.55 -10.77 -26.96
C GLU A 317 -14.82 -9.94 -27.14
N LEU A 318 -14.83 -9.10 -28.15
CA LEU A 318 -15.91 -8.17 -28.50
C LEU A 318 -16.53 -8.55 -29.85
N SER A 319 -17.77 -8.14 -30.08
CA SER A 319 -18.33 -8.13 -31.43
C SER A 319 -17.59 -7.11 -32.32
N ASP A 320 -17.69 -7.28 -33.64
CA ASP A 320 -17.03 -6.39 -34.60
C ASP A 320 -17.54 -4.95 -34.48
N ALA A 321 -18.83 -4.77 -34.19
CA ALA A 321 -19.44 -3.46 -33.97
C ALA A 321 -18.92 -2.80 -32.68
N GLU A 322 -18.81 -3.57 -31.60
CA GLU A 322 -18.26 -3.11 -30.32
C GLU A 322 -16.80 -2.70 -30.48
N LEU A 323 -15.97 -3.54 -31.12
CA LEU A 323 -14.58 -3.19 -31.37
C LEU A 323 -14.53 -1.91 -32.22
N ALA A 324 -15.26 -1.85 -33.34
CA ALA A 324 -15.26 -0.71 -34.26
C ALA A 324 -15.62 0.63 -33.59
N ALA A 325 -16.47 0.62 -32.56
CA ALA A 325 -16.85 1.79 -31.79
C ALA A 325 -15.70 2.38 -30.94
N VAL A 326 -14.64 1.60 -30.66
CA VAL A 326 -13.47 2.06 -29.89
C VAL A 326 -12.46 2.74 -30.82
N PRO A 327 -12.19 4.05 -30.70
CA PRO A 327 -11.29 4.77 -31.62
C PRO A 327 -9.84 4.31 -31.53
N LEU A 328 -9.06 4.44 -32.62
CA LEU A 328 -7.62 4.16 -32.62
C LEU A 328 -6.84 5.30 -31.93
N GLY A 329 -5.94 4.92 -31.02
CA GLY A 329 -5.07 5.85 -30.28
C GLY A 329 -3.64 5.94 -30.79
N GLY A 330 -3.20 4.96 -31.59
CA GLY A 330 -1.84 4.87 -32.14
C GLY A 330 -1.24 3.48 -31.99
N ASN A 331 0.07 3.38 -32.20
CA ASN A 331 0.82 2.13 -32.10
C ASN A 331 1.50 1.98 -30.73
N VAL A 332 1.51 0.76 -30.21
CA VAL A 332 2.31 0.36 -29.06
C VAL A 332 3.76 0.17 -29.51
N THR A 333 4.70 0.67 -28.70
CA THR A 333 6.15 0.46 -28.86
C THR A 333 6.59 -0.73 -28.03
N TYR A 334 7.76 -1.30 -28.32
CA TYR A 334 8.38 -2.31 -27.45
C TYR A 334 8.44 -1.81 -26.01
N ARG A 335 8.22 -2.72 -25.06
CA ARG A 335 8.23 -2.37 -23.64
C ARG A 335 9.63 -1.91 -23.22
N PRO A 336 9.75 -0.73 -22.58
CA PRO A 336 11.03 -0.22 -22.14
C PRO A 336 11.81 -1.21 -21.27
N GLY A 337 13.11 -1.34 -21.54
CA GLY A 337 14.01 -2.23 -20.81
C GLY A 337 13.86 -3.74 -21.04
N VAL A 338 12.92 -4.22 -21.86
CA VAL A 338 12.69 -5.66 -22.04
C VAL A 338 13.51 -6.26 -23.19
N ARG A 339 13.60 -5.55 -24.32
CA ARG A 339 14.36 -5.96 -25.50
C ARG A 339 15.12 -4.76 -26.07
N MET A 340 16.26 -5.04 -26.68
CA MET A 340 16.91 -4.09 -27.57
C MET A 340 16.27 -4.18 -28.95
N VAL A 341 16.33 -3.10 -29.70
CA VAL A 341 15.78 -3.04 -31.06
C VAL A 341 16.80 -2.50 -32.05
N LYS A 342 16.67 -2.91 -33.30
CA LYS A 342 17.41 -2.36 -34.43
C LYS A 342 16.54 -2.33 -35.67
N ILE A 343 17.02 -1.66 -36.71
CA ILE A 343 16.51 -1.76 -38.07
C ILE A 343 17.58 -2.40 -38.96
N GLN A 344 17.18 -2.92 -40.12
CA GLN A 344 18.12 -3.56 -41.04
C GLN A 344 18.99 -2.55 -41.80
N THR A 345 18.50 -1.32 -41.92
CA THR A 345 19.12 -0.23 -42.68
C THR A 345 20.14 0.59 -41.88
N ASP A 346 20.24 0.37 -40.56
CA ASP A 346 21.19 1.04 -39.64
C ASP A 346 21.86 -0.02 -38.74
N PRO A 347 23.20 -0.11 -38.71
CA PRO A 347 23.89 -1.09 -37.86
C PRO A 347 23.73 -0.84 -36.36
N LYS A 348 23.21 0.31 -35.93
CA LYS A 348 23.04 0.66 -34.52
C LYS A 348 22.00 -0.21 -33.81
N VAL A 349 22.31 -0.55 -32.56
CA VAL A 349 21.40 -1.24 -31.65
C VAL A 349 20.95 -0.26 -30.57
N TYR A 350 19.64 -0.23 -30.32
CA TYR A 350 19.04 0.73 -29.41
C TYR A 350 18.39 0.02 -28.23
N ALA A 351 18.57 0.56 -27.04
CA ALA A 351 17.75 0.24 -25.90
C ALA A 351 16.46 1.09 -25.94
N VAL A 352 15.33 0.54 -25.51
CA VAL A 352 14.04 1.25 -25.49
C VAL A 352 13.80 1.82 -24.09
N ALA A 353 13.71 3.15 -23.99
CA ALA A 353 13.34 3.90 -22.79
C ALA A 353 11.87 4.33 -22.82
N ALA A 354 11.36 4.77 -21.67
CA ALA A 354 9.99 5.23 -21.47
C ALA A 354 9.56 6.27 -22.51
N GLY A 355 8.30 6.15 -22.96
CA GLY A 355 7.72 7.01 -24.00
C GLY A 355 8.15 6.63 -25.42
N GLY A 356 8.73 5.45 -25.63
CA GLY A 356 9.20 5.01 -26.95
C GLY A 356 10.49 5.72 -27.39
N VAL A 357 11.38 6.04 -26.46
CA VAL A 357 12.66 6.69 -26.75
C VAL A 357 13.73 5.63 -27.04
N LEU A 358 14.46 5.77 -28.13
CA LEU A 358 15.57 4.89 -28.49
C LEU A 358 16.90 5.49 -28.05
N ARG A 359 17.62 4.77 -27.21
CA ARG A 359 18.95 5.13 -26.72
C ARG A 359 19.98 4.27 -27.45
N TRP A 360 20.82 4.87 -28.29
CA TRP A 360 21.84 4.11 -29.03
C TRP A 360 22.86 3.53 -28.06
N VAL A 361 23.01 2.21 -28.03
CA VAL A 361 24.03 1.52 -27.23
C VAL A 361 25.29 1.38 -28.07
N LYS A 362 26.34 2.13 -27.69
CA LYS A 362 27.55 2.28 -28.53
C LYS A 362 28.54 1.13 -28.40
N THR A 363 28.58 0.47 -27.25
CA THR A 363 29.58 -0.57 -26.94
C THR A 363 28.92 -1.88 -26.54
N GLU A 364 29.59 -3.00 -26.82
CA GLU A 364 29.15 -4.32 -26.37
C GLU A 364 29.16 -4.43 -24.85
N ALA A 365 30.13 -3.77 -24.19
CA ALA A 365 30.20 -3.68 -22.73
C ALA A 365 28.96 -2.99 -22.15
N ALA A 366 28.47 -1.91 -22.78
CA ALA A 366 27.21 -1.28 -22.38
C ALA A 366 26.01 -2.22 -22.62
N ALA A 367 25.96 -2.95 -23.73
CA ALA A 367 24.88 -3.89 -24.02
C ALA A 367 24.84 -5.06 -23.01
N GLU A 368 26.00 -5.64 -22.69
CA GLU A 368 26.14 -6.71 -21.69
C GLU A 368 25.80 -6.23 -20.29
N ARG A 369 26.20 -5.01 -19.92
CA ARG A 369 25.82 -4.38 -18.64
C ARG A 369 24.31 -4.21 -18.50
N LEU A 370 23.60 -3.88 -19.59
CA LEU A 370 22.17 -3.56 -19.55
C LEU A 370 21.24 -4.77 -19.69
N TYR A 371 21.65 -5.78 -20.45
CA TYR A 371 20.81 -6.94 -20.82
C TYR A 371 21.46 -8.30 -20.51
N GLY A 372 22.62 -8.30 -19.84
CA GLY A 372 23.37 -9.49 -19.47
C GLY A 372 24.21 -10.07 -20.62
N SER A 373 24.95 -11.14 -20.34
CA SER A 373 25.85 -11.80 -21.31
C SER A 373 25.16 -12.33 -22.57
N ASN A 374 23.83 -12.54 -22.51
CA ASN A 374 23.01 -12.95 -23.65
C ASN A 374 22.34 -11.76 -24.36
N TRP A 375 22.80 -10.52 -24.18
CA TRP A 375 22.22 -9.32 -24.80
C TRP A 375 22.05 -9.44 -26.32
N ASN A 376 22.98 -10.13 -26.98
CA ASN A 376 22.95 -10.36 -28.43
C ASN A 376 21.76 -11.25 -28.88
N GLN A 377 21.15 -12.01 -27.97
CA GLN A 377 19.91 -12.76 -28.18
C GLN A 377 18.65 -11.95 -27.80
N MET A 378 18.84 -10.75 -27.24
CA MET A 378 17.80 -9.84 -26.76
C MET A 378 17.53 -8.70 -27.74
N ILE A 379 18.08 -8.77 -28.97
CA ILE A 379 17.90 -7.77 -30.03
C ILE A 379 16.82 -8.25 -31.00
N ASP A 380 15.79 -7.43 -31.18
CA ASP A 380 14.76 -7.66 -32.17
C ASP A 380 14.82 -6.66 -33.32
N ASP A 381 14.61 -7.14 -34.54
CA ASP A 381 14.41 -6.28 -35.70
C ASP A 381 13.01 -5.64 -35.67
N VAL A 382 12.99 -4.32 -35.74
CA VAL A 382 11.78 -3.53 -35.95
C VAL A 382 11.72 -3.16 -37.44
N PRO A 383 10.63 -3.45 -38.15
CA PRO A 383 10.47 -2.97 -39.52
C PRO A 383 10.54 -1.43 -39.60
N ASP A 384 11.21 -0.88 -40.61
CA ASP A 384 11.42 0.57 -40.80
C ASP A 384 10.11 1.37 -40.70
N ALA A 385 9.01 0.82 -41.23
CA ALA A 385 7.67 1.43 -41.17
C ALA A 385 7.11 1.62 -39.75
N PHE A 386 7.61 0.87 -38.77
CA PHE A 386 7.24 0.99 -37.36
C PHE A 386 8.31 1.69 -36.51
N PHE A 387 9.51 1.89 -37.06
CA PHE A 387 10.58 2.64 -36.38
C PHE A 387 10.22 4.12 -36.21
N VAL A 388 9.36 4.67 -37.08
CA VAL A 388 8.81 6.03 -36.97
C VAL A 388 7.94 6.26 -35.72
N ASN A 389 7.54 5.20 -35.01
CA ASN A 389 6.81 5.33 -33.75
C ASN A 389 7.73 5.68 -32.57
N TYR A 390 9.04 5.74 -32.79
CA TYR A 390 10.04 6.00 -31.78
C TYR A 390 10.71 7.36 -31.97
N VAL A 391 11.28 7.89 -30.87
CA VAL A 391 12.10 9.10 -30.89
C VAL A 391 13.52 8.73 -30.47
N VAL A 392 14.55 9.12 -31.22
CA VAL A 392 15.94 8.87 -30.83
C VAL A 392 16.36 9.87 -29.75
N GLY A 393 16.78 9.36 -28.59
CA GLY A 393 17.33 10.12 -27.49
C GLY A 393 18.85 10.10 -27.46
N GLU A 394 19.46 10.50 -26.34
CA GLU A 394 20.92 10.46 -26.21
C GLU A 394 21.44 9.02 -26.22
N ALA A 395 22.71 8.85 -26.59
CA ALA A 395 23.35 7.54 -26.61
C ALA A 395 23.65 7.04 -25.19
N ILE A 396 24.04 5.77 -25.10
CA ILE A 396 24.61 5.14 -23.92
C ILE A 396 26.03 4.72 -24.32
N GLU A 397 27.02 5.25 -23.61
CA GLU A 397 28.45 4.93 -23.83
C GLU A 397 28.84 3.54 -23.32
#